data_AF-A0A1E3G328-F1
#
_entry.id   AF-A0A1E3G328-F1
#
_cell.length_a   1.000
_cell.length_b   1.000
_cell.length_c   1.000
_cell.angle_alpha   90.00
_cell.angle_beta   90.00
_cell.angle_gamma   90.00
#
_symmetry.space_group_name_H-M   'P 1'
#
loop_
_entity.id
_entity.type
_entity.pdbx_description
1 polymer ?
#
loop_
_entity_poly.entity_id
_entity_poly.type
_entity_poly.pdbx_seq_one_letter_code
_entity_poly.pdbx_strand_id
1 'polypeptide(L)'
;MPKVVVRVIFYLIFLASVFLLVLSVRFVLDIKNAPLVILEPLGKAVVVNGKRYEGPVALPSGRHIVHGESVLKIFGNKIKIVRIPVFEVEVKWEK
;
A
#
# COMPACT_ATOMS: atom_id res chain seq x y z
N MET A 1 -23.83 14.09 -41.53
CA MET A 1 -22.89 13.06 -41.02
C MET A 1 -23.39 11.66 -41.41
N PRO A 2 -22.54 10.77 -41.95
CA PRO A 2 -22.95 9.41 -42.26
C PRO A 2 -23.27 8.66 -40.97
N LYS A 3 -24.37 7.89 -40.93
CA LYS A 3 -24.78 7.07 -39.77
C LYS A 3 -23.67 6.14 -39.27
N VAL A 4 -22.78 5.74 -40.17
CA VAL A 4 -21.60 4.90 -39.89
C VAL A 4 -20.59 5.62 -38.99
N VAL A 5 -20.34 6.91 -39.20
CA VAL A 5 -19.38 7.70 -38.42
C VAL A 5 -19.84 7.84 -36.97
N VAL A 6 -21.13 8.12 -36.77
CA VAL A 6 -21.72 8.21 -35.42
C VAL A 6 -21.60 6.88 -34.68
N ARG A 7 -21.82 5.76 -35.38
CA ARG A 7 -21.71 4.41 -34.81
C ARG A 7 -20.27 4.07 -34.40
N VAL A 8 -19.29 4.43 -35.23
CA VAL A 8 -17.85 4.24 -34.92
C VAL A 8 -17.42 5.06 -33.71
N ILE A 9 -17.85 6.32 -33.63
CA ILE A 9 -17.58 7.20 -32.48
C ILE A 9 -18.18 6.58 -31.20
N PHE A 10 -19.41 6.06 -31.28
CA PHE A 10 -20.06 5.44 -30.14
C PHE A 10 -19.29 4.22 -29.61
N TYR A 11 -18.78 3.36 -30.49
CA TYR A 11 -17.95 2.23 -30.09
C TYR A 11 -16.61 2.64 -29.49
N LEU A 12 -15.97 3.69 -30.02
CA LEU A 12 -14.73 4.22 -29.44
C LEU A 12 -14.94 4.78 -28.03
N ILE A 13 -16.02 5.54 -27.83
CA ILE A 13 -16.36 6.07 -26.49
C ILE A 13 -16.65 4.93 -25.53
N PHE A 14 -17.45 3.94 -25.95
CA PHE A 14 -17.76 2.77 -25.13
C PHE A 14 -16.48 2.02 -24.71
N LEU A 15 -15.57 1.79 -25.66
CA LEU A 15 -14.30 1.13 -25.38
C LEU A 15 -13.43 1.95 -24.41
N ALA A 16 -13.36 3.27 -24.59
CA ALA A 16 -12.65 4.17 -23.68
C ALA A 16 -13.26 4.15 -22.27
N SER A 17 -14.58 4.10 -22.13
CA SER A 17 -15.25 3.99 -20.83
C SER A 17 -14.92 2.68 -20.11
N VAL A 18 -14.94 1.55 -20.82
CA VAL A 18 -14.54 0.26 -20.25
C VAL A 18 -13.07 0.28 -19.83
N PHE A 19 -12.20 0.85 -20.66
CA PHE A 19 -10.78 0.99 -20.34
C PHE A 19 -10.53 1.84 -19.09
N LEU A 20 -11.21 2.98 -18.97
CA LEU A 20 -11.13 3.82 -17.78
C LEU A 20 -11.62 3.08 -16.53
N LEU A 21 -12.71 2.31 -16.64
CA LEU A 21 -13.23 1.53 -15.53
C LEU A 21 -12.22 0.48 -15.05
N VAL A 22 -11.56 -0.23 -15.97
CA VAL A 22 -10.51 -1.20 -15.64
C VAL A 22 -9.33 -0.52 -14.92
N LEU A 23 -8.90 0.65 -15.40
CA LEU A 23 -7.86 1.43 -14.75
C LEU A 23 -8.27 1.88 -13.34
N SER A 24 -9.49 2.38 -13.17
CA SER A 24 -10.00 2.79 -11.85
C SER A 24 -10.05 1.62 -10.87
N VAL A 25 -10.53 0.45 -11.29
CA VAL A 25 -10.56 -0.75 -10.44
C VAL A 25 -9.15 -1.16 -10.03
N ARG A 26 -8.20 -1.17 -10.98
CA ARG A 26 -6.81 -1.48 -10.70
C ARG A 26 -6.19 -0.49 -9.71
N PHE A 27 -6.44 0.80 -9.89
CA PHE A 27 -5.94 1.85 -9.01
C PHE A 27 -6.48 1.72 -7.58
N VAL A 28 -7.78 1.41 -7.43
CA VAL A 28 -8.40 1.16 -6.13
C VAL A 28 -7.81 -0.07 -5.45
N LEU A 29 -7.55 -1.15 -6.21
CA LEU A 29 -6.90 -2.34 -5.68
C LEU A 29 -5.45 -2.05 -5.24
N ASP A 30 -4.70 -1.29 -6.03
CA ASP A 30 -3.33 -0.90 -5.70
C ASP A 30 -3.30 -0.03 -4.43
N ILE A 31 -4.25 0.90 -4.25
CA ILE A 31 -4.38 1.69 -3.01
C ILE A 31 -4.71 0.79 -1.82
N LYS A 32 -5.67 -0.13 -1.98
CA LYS A 32 -6.06 -1.05 -0.89
C LYS A 32 -4.91 -1.97 -0.47
N ASN A 33 -4.07 -2.34 -1.42
CA ASN A 33 -2.94 -3.24 -1.20
C ASN A 33 -1.63 -2.50 -0.89
N ALA A 34 -1.61 -1.17 -0.92
CA ALA A 34 -0.42 -0.39 -0.62
C ALA A 34 -0.02 -0.58 0.86
N PRO A 35 1.27 -0.78 1.14
CA PRO A 35 1.73 -0.94 2.51
C PRO A 35 1.61 0.38 3.27
N LEU A 36 0.76 0.36 4.30
CA LEU A 36 0.43 1.51 5.13
C LEU A 36 1.59 1.98 6.01
N VAL A 37 2.52 1.07 6.34
CA VAL A 37 3.63 1.35 7.24
C VAL A 37 4.89 0.67 6.73
N ILE A 38 6.00 1.40 6.72
CA ILE A 38 7.34 0.90 6.43
C ILE A 38 8.13 0.94 7.74
N LEU A 39 8.63 -0.20 8.17
CA LEU A 39 9.59 -0.33 9.27
C LEU A 39 11.01 -0.16 8.73
N GLU A 40 11.75 0.79 9.25
CA GLU A 40 13.19 0.92 9.01
C GLU A 40 13.96 0.49 10.27
N PRO A 41 14.85 -0.51 10.18
CA PRO A 41 15.71 -0.87 11.31
C PRO A 41 16.68 0.27 11.64
N LEU A 42 16.78 0.64 12.94
CA LEU A 42 17.79 1.60 13.42
C LEU A 42 19.17 0.95 13.62
N GLY A 43 19.19 -0.38 13.76
CA GLY A 43 20.39 -1.19 13.97
C GLY A 43 20.61 -2.26 12.90
N LYS A 44 21.20 -3.39 13.28
CA LYS A 44 21.62 -4.46 12.34
C LYS A 44 20.47 -5.25 11.72
N ALA A 45 19.37 -5.47 12.45
CA ALA A 45 18.22 -6.22 11.96
C ALA A 45 17.01 -6.02 12.88
N VAL A 46 15.81 -6.17 12.31
CA VAL A 46 14.55 -6.21 13.05
C VAL A 46 13.86 -7.54 12.75
N VAL A 47 13.28 -8.16 13.77
CA VAL A 47 12.49 -9.39 13.61
C VAL A 47 11.01 -9.04 13.67
N VAL A 48 10.29 -9.29 12.58
CA VAL A 48 8.84 -9.05 12.48
C VAL A 48 8.15 -10.41 12.34
N ASN A 49 7.25 -10.75 13.28
CA ASN A 49 6.53 -12.03 13.29
C ASN A 49 7.45 -13.25 13.11
N GLY A 50 8.63 -13.23 13.74
CA GLY A 50 9.62 -14.31 13.67
C GLY A 50 10.52 -14.30 12.43
N LYS A 51 10.33 -13.40 11.46
CA LYS A 51 11.21 -13.26 10.28
C LYS A 51 12.18 -12.10 10.48
N ARG A 52 13.47 -12.35 10.23
CA ARG A 52 14.54 -11.34 10.34
C ARG A 52 14.65 -10.54 9.05
N TYR A 53 14.74 -9.23 9.19
CA TYR A 53 14.93 -8.29 8.10
C TYR A 53 16.07 -7.32 8.42
N GLU A 54 16.97 -7.12 7.45
CA GLU A 54 18.13 -6.25 7.57
C GLU A 54 17.93 -4.89 6.87
N GLY A 55 16.76 -4.69 6.25
CA GLY A 55 16.41 -3.48 5.53
C GLY A 55 14.96 -3.05 5.78
N PRO A 56 14.46 -2.05 5.04
CA PRO A 56 13.10 -1.56 5.20
C PRO A 56 12.06 -2.65 4.91
N VAL A 57 11.07 -2.80 5.80
CA VAL A 57 10.01 -3.81 5.70
C VAL A 57 8.66 -3.12 5.62
N ALA A 58 7.93 -3.40 4.56
CA ALA A 58 6.53 -3.04 4.46
C ALA A 58 5.68 -3.93 5.38
N LEU A 59 4.96 -3.31 6.33
CA LEU A 59 3.99 -3.99 7.16
C LEU A 59 2.61 -3.94 6.49
N PRO A 60 1.98 -5.10 6.23
CA PRO A 60 0.59 -5.15 5.79
C PRO A 60 -0.36 -4.77 6.92
N SER A 61 -1.65 -4.64 6.61
CA SER A 61 -2.69 -4.44 7.63
C SER A 61 -2.80 -5.67 8.55
N GLY A 62 -2.96 -5.43 9.85
CA GLY A 62 -2.98 -6.48 10.87
C GLY A 62 -2.10 -6.20 12.08
N ARG A 63 -1.97 -7.20 12.96
CA ARG A 63 -1.11 -7.16 14.15
C ARG A 63 0.25 -7.77 13.85
N HIS A 64 1.30 -7.04 14.17
CA HIS A 64 2.68 -7.47 13.98
C HIS A 64 3.47 -7.28 15.27
N ILE A 65 4.15 -8.33 15.71
CA ILE A 65 5.07 -8.28 16.84
C ILE A 65 6.46 -7.97 16.26
N VAL A 66 7.03 -6.85 16.70
CA VAL A 66 8.32 -6.35 16.25
C VAL A 66 9.32 -6.46 17.39
N HIS A 67 10.44 -7.11 17.14
CA HIS A 67 11.58 -7.20 18.05
C HIS A 67 12.77 -6.44 17.44
N GLY A 68 13.28 -5.46 18.18
CA GLY A 68 14.38 -4.57 17.79
C GLY A 68 13.96 -3.11 17.62
N GLU A 69 14.89 -2.20 17.87
CA GLU A 69 14.67 -0.76 17.70
C GLU A 69 14.43 -0.41 16.23
N SER A 70 13.35 0.31 15.95
CA SER A 70 12.97 0.63 14.57
C SER A 70 12.19 1.94 14.44
N VAL A 71 12.38 2.59 13.29
CA VAL A 71 11.59 3.75 12.88
C VAL A 71 10.39 3.25 12.09
N LEU A 72 9.20 3.62 12.52
CA LEU A 72 7.97 3.42 11.75
C LEU A 72 7.73 4.65 10.88
N LYS A 73 7.82 4.48 9.57
CA LYS A 73 7.36 5.46 8.59
C LYS A 73 5.93 5.09 8.17
N ILE A 74 4.97 5.92 8.57
CA ILE A 74 3.56 5.73 8.24
C ILE A 74 3.28 6.49 6.94
N PHE A 75 2.42 5.92 6.09
CA PHE A 75 1.91 6.57 4.90
C PHE A 75 1.34 7.96 5.24
N GLY A 76 1.70 9.00 4.47
CA GLY A 76 1.39 10.40 4.80
C GLY A 76 2.48 11.16 5.57
N ASN A 77 3.74 10.72 5.46
CA ASN A 77 4.94 11.40 5.98
C ASN A 77 5.00 11.53 7.52
N LYS A 78 4.22 10.73 8.24
CA LYS A 78 4.29 10.64 9.71
C LYS A 78 5.36 9.64 10.10
N ILE A 79 6.45 10.13 10.70
CA ILE A 79 7.55 9.30 11.17
C ILE A 79 7.44 9.15 12.69
N LYS A 80 7.35 7.91 13.18
CA LYS A 80 7.35 7.59 14.60
C LYS A 80 8.55 6.72 14.93
N ILE A 81 9.47 7.25 15.73
CA ILE A 81 10.66 6.54 16.18
C ILE A 81 10.29 5.72 17.42
N VAL A 82 10.46 4.39 17.39
CA VAL A 82 10.19 3.52 18.53
C VAL A 82 11.48 2.82 18.93
N ARG A 83 11.99 3.19 20.12
CA ARG A 83 13.24 2.65 20.71
C ARG A 83 13.01 1.53 21.73
N ILE A 84 11.85 0.89 21.67
CA ILE A 84 11.48 -0.19 22.60
C ILE A 84 11.97 -1.52 21.99
N PRO A 85 12.60 -2.41 22.77
CA PRO A 85 13.17 -3.66 22.25
C PRO A 85 12.11 -4.66 21.73
N VAL A 86 10.89 -4.61 22.25
CA VAL A 86 9.75 -5.41 21.77
C VAL A 86 8.49 -4.55 21.80
N PHE A 87 7.76 -4.49 20.69
CA PHE A 87 6.50 -3.77 20.62
C PHE A 87 5.52 -4.41 19.63
N GLU A 88 4.23 -4.25 19.90
CA GLU A 88 3.16 -4.68 19.01
C GLU A 88 2.68 -3.49 18.17
N VAL A 89 2.61 -3.69 16.85
CA VAL A 89 2.08 -2.71 15.90
C VAL A 89 0.77 -3.24 15.35
N GLU A 90 -0.30 -2.50 15.55
CA GLU A 90 -1.59 -2.77 14.92
C GLU A 90 -1.82 -1.77 13.79
N VAL A 91 -1.76 -2.25 12.55
CA VAL A 91 -2.00 -1.45 11.36
C VAL A 91 -3.47 -1.63 10.95
N LYS A 92 -4.28 -0.59 11.18
CA LYS A 92 -5.69 -0.53 10.79
C LYS A 92 -5.90 0.53 9.72
N TRP A 93 -6.73 0.22 8.73
CA TRP A 93 -7.35 1.24 7.89
C TRP A 93 -8.37 1.99 8.74
N GLU A 94 -8.23 3.31 8.82
CA GLU A 94 -9.27 4.16 9.41
C GLU A 94 -10.52 4.02 8.52
N LYS A 95 -11.66 3.75 9.16
CA LYS A 95 -12.92 3.38 8.49
C LYS A 95 -13.64 4.60 7.93
#